data_AF-A0A1U7CJC6-F1
#
_entry.id   AF-A0A1U7CJC6-F1
#
_cell.length_a   1.000
_cell.length_b   1.000
_cell.length_c   1.000
_cell.angle_alpha   90.00
_cell.angle_beta   90.00
_cell.angle_gamma   90.00
#
_symmetry.space_group_name_H-M   'P 1'
#
loop_
_entity.id
_entity.type
_entity.pdbx_description
1 polymer ?
#
loop_
_entity_poly.entity_id
_entity_poly.type
_entity_poly.pdbx_seq_one_letter_code
_entity_poly.pdbx_strand_id
1 'polypeptide(L)'
;MNPFLVRPSPLLLLAVVLLVAAVRAPAQGTSDSEGSAAGSSVSRLGRAPGSGGGSLGNSPNTGQIIGGRPGISTPKGIPTSVSTPEAISPTLMQQPIAPPESAPISGASVPLFGVISIPEGAEDDGPADGVTLDAAIATTLNRSLDLRSKFFEIPQAKADTLQASLRANPVFYADAQLVPFGQFNRAAPGGPTQYDVNVTYPLDVTRKRQARTQVAMRAERVLEAQYQEAVRQRIDDVYDAFVFGVLAARQTVRYAQSSVKGLQDLTARTEQLHQKGGVSLGDLNRIKNQYRTARLGLIDAQASYRKAKLEMGSLMNLTRPEIEAMSVRGTIQDDAPPPPPVEEMVKIALAERPDIVSFRLGLHRAEADVRLARANRLNDVFVLAQPFTYQDNTPYGLKSAYSWALGVTVPLPVYNRNQGGIQRAVLNVDQTKTEIAELERQIAIDVEKAAQEYAVTRQEVDELKSEVIPAARQVQQEAYRLYLSGETSIVNYINAQLDFNQVAKQYLDTAIRHRRSMLDLNTVTGKRIMP
;
A
#
# COMPACT_ATOMS: atom_id res chain seq x y z
N MET A 1 -70.21 -2.05 -46.77
CA MET A 1 -70.51 -1.36 -45.49
C MET A 1 -69.73 -2.06 -44.37
N ASN A 2 -68.75 -1.35 -43.78
CA ASN A 2 -68.07 -1.55 -42.46
C ASN A 2 -67.38 -2.89 -42.09
N PRO A 3 -66.34 -2.87 -41.22
CA PRO A 3 -65.06 -2.18 -41.36
C PRO A 3 -63.84 -3.05 -40.96
N PHE A 4 -62.63 -2.63 -41.36
CA PHE A 4 -61.35 -3.19 -40.93
C PHE A 4 -61.04 -2.83 -39.46
N LEU A 5 -60.80 -3.84 -38.62
CA LEU A 5 -60.28 -3.70 -37.26
C LEU A 5 -58.75 -3.87 -37.28
N VAL A 6 -58.03 -2.76 -37.16
CA VAL A 6 -56.58 -2.71 -36.94
C VAL A 6 -56.30 -3.17 -35.51
N ARG A 7 -55.63 -4.32 -35.35
CA ARG A 7 -55.08 -4.75 -34.05
C ARG A 7 -53.79 -3.96 -33.75
N PRO A 8 -53.64 -3.35 -32.56
CA PRO A 8 -52.37 -2.73 -32.19
C PRO A 8 -51.33 -3.80 -31.91
N SER A 9 -50.15 -3.66 -32.52
CA SER A 9 -48.97 -4.48 -32.31
C SER A 9 -48.38 -4.31 -30.89
N PRO A 10 -47.90 -5.39 -30.23
CA PRO A 10 -47.37 -5.35 -28.86
C PRO A 10 -46.13 -4.46 -28.66
N LEU A 11 -45.49 -4.03 -29.76
CA LEU A 11 -44.37 -3.08 -29.75
C LEU A 11 -44.78 -1.66 -29.31
N LEU A 12 -46.05 -1.27 -29.49
CA LEU A 12 -46.52 0.08 -29.19
C LEU A 12 -46.78 0.28 -27.68
N LEU A 13 -47.09 -0.78 -26.95
CA LEU A 13 -47.26 -0.77 -25.49
C LEU A 13 -45.91 -0.62 -24.76
N LEU A 14 -44.82 -1.10 -25.35
CA LEU A 14 -43.47 -0.89 -24.81
C LEU A 14 -43.01 0.58 -24.94
N ALA A 15 -43.50 1.30 -25.96
CA ALA A 15 -43.15 2.69 -26.23
C ALA A 15 -43.84 3.68 -25.27
N VAL A 16 -45.05 3.37 -24.78
CA VAL A 16 -45.80 4.25 -23.87
C VAL A 16 -45.23 4.24 -22.44
N VAL A 17 -44.54 3.18 -22.03
CA VAL A 17 -43.93 3.08 -20.68
C VAL A 17 -42.63 3.88 -20.55
N LEU A 18 -42.03 4.30 -21.68
CA LEU A 18 -40.83 5.17 -21.70
C LEU A 18 -41.13 6.65 -21.41
N LEU A 19 -42.41 7.05 -21.32
CA LEU A 19 -42.83 8.45 -21.17
C LEU A 19 -43.01 8.93 -19.72
N VAL A 20 -42.75 8.09 -18.70
CA VAL A 20 -42.68 8.53 -17.28
C VAL A 20 -41.32 9.19 -16.97
N ALA A 21 -40.80 9.96 -17.94
CA ALA A 21 -39.53 10.66 -17.89
C ALA A 21 -39.74 12.12 -17.48
N ALA A 22 -40.15 12.41 -16.24
CA ALA A 22 -40.09 13.79 -15.71
C ALA A 22 -40.26 13.94 -14.19
N VAL A 23 -40.69 12.93 -13.43
CA VAL A 23 -40.94 13.15 -12.00
C VAL A 23 -39.62 12.98 -11.23
N ARG A 24 -39.14 14.07 -10.60
CA ARG A 24 -38.13 13.99 -9.53
C ARG A 24 -38.84 13.43 -8.30
N ALA A 25 -38.57 12.17 -7.94
CA ALA A 25 -39.03 11.62 -6.68
C ALA A 25 -38.20 12.27 -5.54
N PRO A 26 -38.82 13.05 -4.63
CA PRO A 26 -38.12 13.56 -3.46
C PRO A 26 -37.68 12.36 -2.59
N ALA A 27 -36.51 12.47 -1.97
CA ALA A 27 -36.07 11.46 -1.00
C ALA A 27 -37.08 11.39 0.15
N GLN A 28 -37.46 10.18 0.56
CA GLN A 28 -38.22 9.95 1.80
C GLN A 28 -37.24 10.07 2.97
N GLY A 29 -36.71 11.27 3.19
CA GLY A 29 -35.96 11.60 4.40
C GLY A 29 -36.93 11.91 5.53
N THR A 30 -36.52 11.61 6.77
CA THR A 30 -37.12 12.26 7.94
C THR A 30 -36.98 13.77 7.74
N SER A 31 -38.07 14.50 7.92
CA SER A 31 -38.02 15.94 8.02
C SER A 31 -37.24 16.28 9.28
N ASP A 32 -35.93 16.48 9.16
CA ASP A 32 -35.20 17.30 10.13
C ASP A 32 -35.57 18.75 9.84
N SER A 33 -36.83 19.07 10.15
CA SER A 33 -37.28 20.42 10.40
C SER A 33 -36.69 20.81 11.75
N GLU A 34 -35.58 21.53 11.73
CA GLU A 34 -35.39 22.71 12.55
C GLU A 34 -34.11 23.43 12.08
N GLY A 35 -34.29 24.36 11.15
CA GLY A 35 -33.30 25.41 10.94
C GLY A 35 -33.21 26.24 12.21
N SER A 36 -32.17 26.02 13.02
CA SER A 36 -31.94 26.86 14.19
C SER A 36 -31.49 28.26 13.75
N ALA A 37 -32.21 29.26 14.27
CA ALA A 37 -31.91 30.67 14.07
C ALA A 37 -30.46 30.99 14.52
N ALA A 38 -29.85 31.98 13.87
CA ALA A 38 -28.51 32.44 14.22
C ALA A 38 -28.44 32.80 15.71
N GLY A 39 -27.60 32.08 16.48
CA GLY A 39 -27.45 32.24 17.93
C GLY A 39 -27.74 31.02 18.80
N SER A 40 -28.20 29.88 18.25
CA SER A 40 -28.38 28.65 19.04
C SER A 40 -27.05 28.03 19.49
N SER A 41 -26.96 27.58 20.75
CA SER A 41 -25.81 26.86 21.33
C SER A 41 -25.61 25.41 20.81
N VAL A 42 -26.43 24.98 19.85
CA VAL A 42 -26.35 23.67 19.22
C VAL A 42 -25.45 23.78 17.98
N SER A 43 -24.34 23.05 17.98
CA SER A 43 -23.40 22.99 16.86
C SER A 43 -24.06 22.45 15.60
N ARG A 44 -23.90 23.15 14.47
CA ARG A 44 -24.36 22.72 13.13
C ARG A 44 -23.59 21.53 12.56
N LEU A 45 -22.51 21.09 13.21
CA LEU A 45 -21.64 20.00 12.74
C LEU A 45 -22.03 18.63 13.31
N GLY A 46 -23.16 18.52 14.02
CA GLY A 46 -23.57 17.27 14.68
C GLY A 46 -22.65 16.89 15.84
N ARG A 47 -22.99 15.80 16.54
CA ARG A 47 -22.20 15.31 17.68
C ARG A 47 -20.82 14.82 17.20
N ALA A 48 -19.79 15.10 17.99
CA ALA A 48 -18.44 14.60 17.71
C ALA A 48 -18.44 13.05 17.64
N PRO A 49 -17.69 12.44 16.71
CA PRO A 49 -17.59 10.99 16.61
C PRO A 49 -17.09 10.40 17.93
N GLY A 50 -17.85 9.47 18.52
CA GLY A 50 -17.48 8.77 19.76
C GLY A 50 -18.27 9.15 21.02
N SER A 51 -19.24 10.07 20.95
CA SER A 51 -20.11 10.40 22.09
C SER A 51 -21.45 9.65 22.03
N GLY A 52 -21.56 8.51 22.73
CA GLY A 52 -22.85 7.84 22.90
C GLY A 52 -22.78 6.49 23.62
N GLY A 53 -22.80 6.51 24.95
CA GLY A 53 -23.18 5.37 25.79
C GLY A 53 -24.60 5.56 26.34
N GLY A 54 -25.48 4.58 26.07
CA GLY A 54 -26.77 4.28 26.73
C GLY A 54 -27.91 5.32 26.64
N SER A 55 -29.20 4.99 26.54
CA SER A 55 -29.93 3.73 26.50
C SER A 55 -31.41 3.99 26.13
N LEU A 56 -31.96 3.11 25.27
CA LEU A 56 -33.35 2.64 25.12
C LEU A 56 -34.52 3.55 24.70
N GLY A 57 -35.27 3.04 23.70
CA GLY A 57 -36.59 3.51 23.29
C GLY A 57 -37.21 2.78 22.08
N ASN A 58 -37.51 1.48 22.24
CA ASN A 58 -38.48 0.63 21.51
C ASN A 58 -38.72 0.76 19.98
N SER A 59 -38.45 -0.35 19.27
CA SER A 59 -39.39 -0.89 18.28
C SER A 59 -39.44 -2.42 18.40
N PRO A 60 -40.63 -3.04 18.40
CA PRO A 60 -40.80 -4.46 18.69
C PRO A 60 -40.75 -5.26 17.39
N ASN A 61 -39.76 -6.14 17.22
CA ASN A 61 -39.93 -7.48 16.64
C ASN A 61 -38.56 -8.15 16.41
N THR A 62 -37.85 -8.49 17.48
CA THR A 62 -36.75 -9.45 17.41
C THR A 62 -36.71 -10.21 18.73
N GLY A 63 -37.15 -11.47 18.70
CA GLY A 63 -37.03 -12.37 19.84
C GLY A 63 -35.55 -12.60 20.14
N GLN A 64 -35.09 -12.09 21.28
CA GLN A 64 -33.86 -12.54 21.91
C GLN A 64 -34.18 -13.73 22.80
N ILE A 65 -33.49 -14.85 22.57
CA ILE A 65 -33.22 -15.86 23.58
C ILE A 65 -31.88 -15.52 24.21
N ILE A 66 -31.88 -15.46 25.53
CA ILE A 66 -30.76 -15.16 26.43
C ILE A 66 -29.92 -16.42 26.65
N GLY A 67 -28.58 -16.29 26.62
CA GLY A 67 -27.66 -17.09 27.42
C GLY A 67 -26.54 -17.86 26.69
N GLY A 68 -25.28 -17.60 27.05
CA GLY A 68 -24.14 -18.50 26.79
C GLY A 68 -22.85 -17.84 26.29
N ARG A 69 -21.78 -17.91 27.09
CA ARG A 69 -20.42 -17.36 26.86
C ARG A 69 -19.67 -18.05 25.68
N PRO A 70 -18.58 -17.43 25.16
CA PRO A 70 -18.00 -17.72 23.85
C PRO A 70 -16.98 -18.87 23.86
N GLY A 71 -17.08 -19.75 22.86
CA GLY A 71 -16.10 -20.79 22.56
C GLY A 71 -15.69 -20.72 21.08
N ILE A 72 -14.38 -20.66 20.87
CA ILE A 72 -13.70 -20.66 19.56
C ILE A 72 -13.88 -22.05 18.92
N SER A 73 -14.44 -22.12 17.71
CA SER A 73 -13.94 -22.95 16.59
C SER A 73 -14.95 -23.13 15.45
N THR A 74 -14.43 -22.96 14.22
CA THR A 74 -14.92 -23.47 12.92
C THR A 74 -16.09 -22.75 12.21
N PRO A 75 -16.24 -22.91 10.88
CA PRO A 75 -15.35 -22.40 9.83
C PRO A 75 -16.11 -21.47 8.86
N LYS A 76 -15.44 -20.41 8.39
CA LYS A 76 -15.97 -19.57 7.30
C LYS A 76 -15.94 -20.36 5.99
N GLY A 77 -17.12 -20.74 5.49
CA GLY A 77 -17.24 -21.34 4.17
C GLY A 77 -18.59 -22.02 3.98
N ILE A 78 -19.59 -21.23 3.62
CA ILE A 78 -20.62 -21.43 2.57
C ILE A 78 -21.57 -20.23 2.70
N PRO A 79 -21.59 -19.27 1.77
CA PRO A 79 -22.65 -18.28 1.73
C PRO A 79 -23.92 -18.92 1.14
N THR A 80 -24.90 -19.19 1.99
CA THR A 80 -26.30 -19.36 1.58
C THR A 80 -26.87 -17.99 1.23
N SER A 81 -26.69 -17.54 -0.01
CA SER A 81 -27.36 -16.34 -0.53
C SER A 81 -27.63 -16.45 -2.04
N VAL A 82 -28.44 -17.44 -2.41
CA VAL A 82 -29.18 -17.42 -3.67
C VAL A 82 -30.59 -16.94 -3.35
N SER A 83 -30.81 -15.61 -3.43
CA SER A 83 -32.11 -14.90 -3.54
C SER A 83 -32.10 -13.60 -2.72
N THR A 84 -31.54 -12.53 -3.29
CA THR A 84 -31.92 -11.10 -3.10
C THR A 84 -30.80 -10.21 -3.65
N PRO A 85 -31.07 -9.32 -4.63
CA PRO A 85 -30.09 -8.36 -5.13
C PRO A 85 -30.31 -6.98 -4.48
N GLU A 86 -30.32 -6.89 -3.15
CA GLU A 86 -30.37 -5.59 -2.46
C GLU A 86 -29.54 -5.65 -1.18
N ALA A 87 -28.29 -5.19 -1.31
CA ALA A 87 -27.39 -4.66 -0.28
C ALA A 87 -25.94 -4.97 -0.67
N ILE A 88 -25.48 -4.37 -1.77
CA ILE A 88 -24.06 -4.00 -1.81
C ILE A 88 -23.99 -2.77 -0.91
N SER A 89 -23.84 -3.01 0.40
CA SER A 89 -23.20 -2.02 1.26
C SER A 89 -21.91 -1.60 0.55
N PRO A 90 -21.52 -0.31 0.57
CA PRO A 90 -20.18 0.02 0.13
C PRO A 90 -19.28 -0.91 0.94
N THR A 91 -18.48 -1.72 0.26
CA THR A 91 -17.32 -2.34 0.89
C THR A 91 -16.71 -1.20 1.68
N LEU A 92 -16.85 -1.25 3.02
CA LEU A 92 -16.03 -0.44 3.92
C LEU A 92 -14.68 -0.50 3.24
N MET A 93 -14.16 0.67 2.81
CA MET A 93 -12.85 0.75 2.18
C MET A 93 -12.04 -0.31 2.88
N GLN A 94 -11.70 -1.40 2.17
CA GLN A 94 -10.70 -2.30 2.69
C GLN A 94 -9.56 -1.33 2.81
N GLN A 95 -9.35 -0.82 4.02
CA GLN A 95 -8.11 -0.17 4.34
C GLN A 95 -7.13 -1.17 3.78
N PRO A 96 -6.32 -0.80 2.78
CA PRO A 96 -5.27 -1.70 2.34
C PRO A 96 -4.65 -2.16 3.64
N ILE A 97 -4.57 -3.48 3.85
CA ILE A 97 -3.93 -4.04 5.04
C ILE A 97 -2.65 -3.25 5.12
N ALA A 98 -2.59 -2.33 6.09
CA ALA A 98 -1.46 -1.45 6.16
C ALA A 98 -0.32 -2.44 6.34
N PRO A 99 0.68 -2.46 5.44
CA PRO A 99 1.86 -3.25 5.71
C PRO A 99 2.25 -2.89 7.16
N PRO A 100 2.59 -3.88 8.01
CA PRO A 100 2.99 -3.58 9.39
C PRO A 100 3.92 -2.39 9.27
N GLU A 101 3.49 -1.24 9.85
CA GLU A 101 4.09 0.06 9.63
C GLU A 101 5.59 -0.21 9.65
N SER A 102 6.23 -0.12 8.48
CA SER A 102 7.63 -0.45 8.35
C SER A 102 8.24 0.48 9.36
N ALA A 103 8.64 -0.07 10.52
CA ALA A 103 9.21 0.72 11.58
C ALA A 103 10.20 1.58 10.83
N PRO A 104 10.05 2.92 10.87
CA PRO A 104 10.90 3.76 10.06
C PRO A 104 12.27 3.16 10.29
N ILE A 105 12.98 2.88 9.20
CA ILE A 105 14.43 2.76 9.30
C ILE A 105 14.77 4.19 9.75
N SER A 106 14.54 4.46 11.04
CA SER A 106 14.87 5.65 11.79
C SER A 106 16.30 5.67 11.44
N GLY A 107 16.64 6.56 10.49
CA GLY A 107 17.94 6.60 9.85
C GLY A 107 18.84 6.52 11.04
N ALA A 108 19.41 5.34 11.24
CA ALA A 108 20.06 5.02 12.47
C ALA A 108 21.22 5.98 12.37
N SER A 109 21.08 7.12 13.04
CA SER A 109 22.16 7.97 13.40
C SER A 109 22.90 7.04 14.33
N VAL A 110 23.71 6.16 13.73
CA VAL A 110 24.56 5.21 14.43
C VAL A 110 25.30 6.14 15.34
N PRO A 111 25.03 6.13 16.65
CA PRO A 111 25.65 7.10 17.52
C PRO A 111 27.11 6.65 17.55
N LEU A 112 27.90 7.33 16.74
CA LEU A 112 29.25 6.94 16.43
C LEU A 112 30.11 7.42 17.59
N PHE A 113 30.15 6.61 18.64
CA PHE A 113 31.00 6.82 19.80
C PHE A 113 32.40 6.31 19.47
N GLY A 114 33.28 7.17 19.00
CA GLY A 114 34.66 6.76 18.77
C GLY A 114 35.52 7.78 18.04
N VAL A 115 36.83 7.62 18.22
CA VAL A 115 37.88 8.32 17.48
C VAL A 115 37.93 7.69 16.08
N ILE A 116 37.72 8.44 14.99
CA ILE A 116 37.61 7.93 13.62
C ILE A 116 38.74 8.53 12.78
N SER A 117 39.44 7.74 11.98
CA SER A 117 40.45 8.25 11.04
C SER A 117 40.17 7.78 9.61
N ILE A 118 40.41 8.62 8.61
CA ILE A 118 40.37 8.23 7.20
C ILE A 118 41.53 7.25 6.91
N PRO A 119 41.27 6.01 6.48
CA PRO A 119 42.30 5.04 6.11
C PRO A 119 43.18 5.56 4.97
N GLU A 120 44.46 5.20 4.98
CA GLU A 120 45.36 5.44 3.85
C GLU A 120 45.17 4.35 2.79
N GLY A 121 44.85 4.74 1.54
CA GLY A 121 44.65 3.84 0.40
C GLY A 121 43.34 4.08 -0.37
N ALA A 122 43.16 3.39 -1.50
CA ALA A 122 41.89 3.38 -2.24
C ALA A 122 40.80 2.68 -1.40
N GLU A 123 39.53 3.03 -1.61
CA GLU A 123 38.44 2.32 -0.94
C GLU A 123 38.42 0.85 -1.36
N ASP A 124 38.34 -0.03 -0.37
CA ASP A 124 38.09 -1.45 -0.61
C ASP A 124 36.61 -1.64 -0.95
N ASP A 125 36.34 -2.06 -2.18
CA ASP A 125 35.02 -2.46 -2.67
C ASP A 125 34.48 -3.67 -1.89
N GLY A 126 35.34 -4.42 -1.19
CA GLY A 126 35.04 -5.67 -0.53
C GLY A 126 35.38 -6.89 -1.40
N PRO A 127 35.06 -8.10 -0.92
CA PRO A 127 35.39 -9.34 -1.60
C PRO A 127 34.79 -9.42 -3.01
N ALA A 128 35.52 -9.99 -3.97
CA ALA A 128 35.06 -10.11 -5.35
C ALA A 128 33.78 -10.95 -5.49
N ASP A 129 33.60 -11.92 -4.58
CA ASP A 129 32.45 -12.80 -4.39
C ASP A 129 31.37 -12.21 -3.46
N GLY A 130 31.54 -10.98 -3.00
CA GLY A 130 30.57 -10.29 -2.16
C GLY A 130 29.28 -9.95 -2.90
N VAL A 131 28.18 -9.88 -2.15
CA VAL A 131 26.84 -9.53 -2.63
C VAL A 131 26.85 -8.07 -3.09
N THR A 132 26.57 -7.85 -4.38
CA THR A 132 26.34 -6.52 -4.94
C THR A 132 24.90 -6.07 -4.69
N LEU A 133 24.65 -4.77 -4.85
CA LEU A 133 23.31 -4.19 -4.72
C LEU A 133 22.30 -4.86 -5.65
N ASP A 134 22.66 -5.08 -6.92
CA ASP A 134 21.80 -5.75 -7.89
C ASP A 134 21.50 -7.20 -7.50
N ALA A 135 22.51 -7.91 -6.97
CA ALA A 135 22.32 -9.27 -6.47
C ALA A 135 21.42 -9.29 -5.23
N ALA A 136 21.53 -8.30 -4.35
CA ALA A 136 20.66 -8.15 -3.19
C ALA A 136 19.21 -7.90 -3.62
N ILE A 137 18.98 -6.97 -4.56
CA ILE A 137 17.66 -6.67 -5.13
C ILE A 137 17.06 -7.93 -5.76
N ALA A 138 17.80 -8.60 -6.66
CA ALA A 138 17.33 -9.81 -7.32
C ALA A 138 16.98 -10.92 -6.32
N THR A 139 17.80 -11.10 -5.29
CA THR A 139 17.54 -12.09 -4.23
C THR A 139 16.26 -11.74 -3.46
N THR A 140 16.10 -10.47 -3.05
CA THR A 140 14.91 -9.99 -2.35
C THR A 140 13.66 -10.17 -3.20
N LEU A 141 13.65 -9.75 -4.46
CA LEU A 141 12.47 -9.87 -5.32
C LEU A 141 12.04 -11.34 -5.52
N ASN A 142 13.00 -12.27 -5.59
CA ASN A 142 12.72 -13.70 -5.74
C ASN A 142 12.24 -14.38 -4.44
N ARG A 143 12.79 -13.98 -3.29
CA ARG A 143 12.54 -14.62 -1.99
C ARG A 143 11.53 -13.88 -1.11
N SER A 144 11.14 -12.64 -1.44
CA SER A 144 10.25 -11.82 -0.62
C SER A 144 8.88 -12.46 -0.46
N LEU A 145 8.57 -12.86 0.78
CA LEU A 145 7.28 -13.43 1.16
C LEU A 145 6.18 -12.36 1.17
N ASP A 146 6.52 -11.11 1.47
CA ASP A 146 5.60 -9.98 1.40
C ASP A 146 5.16 -9.69 -0.04
N LEU A 147 6.10 -9.61 -0.99
CA LEU A 147 5.75 -9.45 -2.41
C LEU A 147 4.97 -10.65 -2.93
N ARG A 148 5.31 -11.88 -2.51
CA ARG A 148 4.52 -13.08 -2.85
C ARG A 148 3.09 -13.01 -2.30
N SER A 149 2.91 -12.51 -1.08
CA SER A 149 1.58 -12.30 -0.49
C SER A 149 0.75 -11.31 -1.29
N LYS A 150 1.33 -10.14 -1.61
CA LYS A 150 0.67 -9.11 -2.44
C LYS A 150 0.40 -9.60 -3.87
N PHE A 151 1.29 -10.40 -4.44
CA PHE A 151 1.08 -10.99 -5.77
C PHE A 151 -0.19 -11.83 -5.86
N PHE A 152 -0.63 -12.48 -4.78
CA PHE A 152 -1.88 -13.26 -4.76
C PHE A 152 -3.15 -12.41 -4.88
N GLU A 153 -3.08 -11.08 -4.76
CA GLU A 153 -4.21 -10.19 -5.02
C GLU A 153 -4.57 -10.15 -6.52
N ILE A 154 -3.60 -10.31 -7.42
CA ILE A 154 -3.81 -10.34 -8.87
C ILE A 154 -4.66 -11.55 -9.32
N PRO A 155 -4.32 -12.82 -8.98
CA PRO A 155 -5.17 -13.96 -9.32
C PRO A 155 -6.53 -13.92 -8.60
N GLN A 156 -6.63 -13.33 -7.41
CA GLN A 156 -7.92 -13.06 -6.77
C GLN A 156 -8.76 -12.09 -7.61
N ALA A 157 -8.17 -11.00 -8.09
CA ALA A 157 -8.84 -10.05 -8.99
C ALA A 157 -9.26 -10.69 -10.33
N LYS A 158 -8.45 -11.61 -10.87
CA LYS A 158 -8.83 -12.42 -12.04
C LYS A 158 -10.03 -13.30 -11.76
N ALA A 159 -10.10 -13.91 -10.58
CA ALA A 159 -11.27 -14.67 -10.14
C ALA A 159 -12.50 -13.76 -9.99
N ASP A 160 -12.33 -12.53 -9.52
CA ASP A 160 -13.41 -11.53 -9.46
C ASP A 160 -13.88 -11.10 -10.86
N THR A 161 -12.95 -10.91 -11.80
CA THR A 161 -13.28 -10.68 -13.22
C THR A 161 -14.08 -11.84 -13.80
N LEU A 162 -13.68 -13.08 -13.52
CA LEU A 162 -14.42 -14.28 -13.92
C LEU A 162 -15.83 -14.27 -13.31
N GLN A 163 -15.95 -14.11 -12.00
CA GLN A 163 -17.23 -14.09 -11.29
C GLN A 163 -18.14 -12.97 -11.80
N ALA A 164 -17.58 -11.79 -12.08
CA ALA A 164 -18.30 -10.65 -12.64
C ALA A 164 -18.86 -10.94 -14.03
N SER A 165 -18.18 -11.78 -14.82
CA SER A 165 -18.57 -12.17 -16.18
C SER A 165 -19.68 -13.23 -16.24
N LEU A 166 -19.95 -13.95 -15.14
CA LEU A 166 -20.95 -15.01 -15.11
C LEU A 166 -22.37 -14.44 -15.16
N ARG A 167 -23.26 -15.22 -15.79
CA ARG A 167 -24.70 -14.95 -15.82
C ARG A 167 -25.33 -15.38 -14.49
N ALA A 168 -26.45 -14.76 -14.15
CA ALA A 168 -27.24 -15.22 -13.03
C ALA A 168 -27.85 -16.61 -13.33
N ASN A 169 -27.89 -17.45 -12.30
CA ASN A 169 -28.49 -18.79 -12.40
C ASN A 169 -30.02 -18.69 -12.43
N PRO A 170 -30.71 -19.61 -13.11
CA PRO A 170 -32.15 -19.74 -12.98
C PRO A 170 -32.51 -20.14 -11.54
N VAL A 171 -33.68 -19.69 -11.09
CA VAL A 171 -34.27 -20.09 -9.82
C VAL A 171 -35.35 -21.12 -10.11
N PHE A 172 -35.19 -22.30 -9.54
CA PHE A 172 -36.21 -23.35 -9.53
C PHE A 172 -36.99 -23.25 -8.22
N TYR A 173 -38.31 -23.24 -8.31
CA TYR A 173 -39.16 -23.44 -7.14
C TYR A 173 -40.36 -24.31 -7.53
N ALA A 174 -40.77 -25.17 -6.60
CA ALA A 174 -41.98 -25.95 -6.72
C ALA A 174 -42.85 -25.66 -5.51
N ASP A 175 -44.15 -25.54 -5.74
CA ASP A 175 -45.09 -25.20 -4.70
C ASP A 175 -46.37 -26.02 -4.82
N ALA A 176 -47.07 -26.11 -3.70
CA ALA A 176 -48.41 -26.68 -3.63
C ALA A 176 -49.35 -25.61 -3.08
N GLN A 177 -50.38 -25.29 -3.85
CA GLN A 177 -51.38 -24.28 -3.51
C GLN A 177 -52.73 -24.96 -3.29
N LEU A 178 -53.61 -24.26 -2.58
CA LEU A 178 -54.97 -24.75 -2.29
C LEU A 178 -54.94 -26.12 -1.58
N VAL A 179 -53.97 -26.31 -0.66
CA VAL A 179 -53.86 -27.52 0.14
C VAL A 179 -54.96 -27.51 1.22
N PRO A 180 -55.83 -28.53 1.29
CA PRO A 180 -56.98 -28.53 2.19
C PRO A 180 -56.58 -28.63 3.67
N PHE A 181 -57.10 -27.71 4.50
CA PHE A 181 -57.14 -27.86 5.97
C PHE A 181 -58.42 -28.59 6.46
N GLY A 182 -59.29 -29.01 5.54
CA GLY A 182 -60.55 -29.74 5.75
C GLY A 182 -61.07 -30.33 4.43
N GLN A 183 -62.20 -31.05 4.42
CA GLN A 183 -62.68 -31.70 3.20
C GLN A 183 -63.27 -30.70 2.20
N PHE A 184 -62.56 -30.43 1.10
CA PHE A 184 -63.13 -29.74 -0.05
C PHE A 184 -64.16 -30.62 -0.75
N ASN A 185 -65.29 -30.03 -1.09
CA ASN A 185 -66.36 -30.69 -1.84
C ASN A 185 -67.17 -29.62 -2.60
N ARG A 186 -68.20 -30.03 -3.35
CA ARG A 186 -69.03 -29.10 -4.12
C ARG A 186 -69.79 -28.07 -3.27
N ALA A 187 -70.06 -28.37 -2.00
CA ALA A 187 -70.72 -27.47 -1.06
C ALA A 187 -69.76 -26.51 -0.34
N ALA A 188 -68.47 -26.84 -0.29
CA ALA A 188 -67.40 -26.01 0.25
C ALA A 188 -66.17 -26.03 -0.69
N PRO A 189 -66.26 -25.38 -1.87
CA PRO A 189 -65.19 -25.42 -2.85
C PRO A 189 -64.02 -24.51 -2.41
N GLY A 190 -62.87 -25.11 -2.11
CA GLY A 190 -61.60 -24.42 -1.84
C GLY A 190 -60.69 -24.28 -3.07
N GLY A 191 -61.16 -24.71 -4.24
CA GLY A 191 -60.36 -24.88 -5.46
C GLY A 191 -59.67 -26.26 -5.53
N PRO A 192 -59.25 -26.73 -6.72
CA PRO A 192 -58.48 -27.97 -6.83
C PRO A 192 -57.07 -27.77 -6.28
N THR A 193 -56.58 -28.72 -5.47
CA THR A 193 -55.19 -28.69 -5.00
C THR A 193 -54.26 -28.61 -6.19
N GLN A 194 -53.37 -27.62 -6.21
CA GLN A 194 -52.51 -27.32 -7.35
C GLN A 194 -51.05 -27.60 -6.98
N TYR A 195 -50.34 -28.27 -7.87
CA TYR A 195 -48.90 -28.50 -7.75
C TYR A 195 -48.21 -27.90 -8.96
N ASP A 196 -47.26 -27.00 -8.70
CA ASP A 196 -46.60 -26.21 -9.72
C ASP A 196 -45.09 -26.44 -9.71
N VAL A 197 -44.52 -26.46 -10.92
CA VAL A 197 -43.07 -26.44 -11.13
C VAL A 197 -42.72 -25.17 -11.89
N ASN A 198 -41.92 -24.32 -11.27
CA ASN A 198 -41.59 -22.99 -11.77
C ASN A 198 -40.08 -22.82 -11.97
N VAL A 199 -39.70 -22.26 -13.11
CA VAL A 199 -38.33 -21.85 -13.41
C VAL A 199 -38.34 -20.37 -13.76
N THR A 200 -37.66 -19.56 -12.96
CA THR A 200 -37.51 -18.12 -13.21
C THR A 200 -36.09 -17.82 -13.66
N TYR A 201 -35.93 -17.24 -14.84
CA TYR A 201 -34.63 -16.83 -15.37
C TYR A 201 -34.50 -15.30 -15.44
N PRO A 202 -33.53 -14.70 -14.73
CA PRO A 202 -33.25 -13.27 -14.84
C PRO A 202 -32.49 -12.97 -16.15
N LEU A 203 -33.10 -12.14 -17.00
CA LEU A 203 -32.52 -11.59 -18.21
C LEU A 203 -31.91 -10.21 -17.94
N ASP A 204 -30.60 -10.12 -18.14
CA ASP A 204 -29.87 -8.85 -18.15
C ASP A 204 -30.14 -8.09 -19.45
N VAL A 205 -31.12 -7.19 -19.41
CA VAL A 205 -31.47 -6.29 -20.52
C VAL A 205 -30.66 -4.99 -20.54
N THR A 206 -30.00 -4.65 -19.43
CA THR A 206 -29.32 -3.36 -19.22
C THR A 206 -27.81 -3.43 -19.40
N ARG A 207 -27.28 -4.61 -19.76
CA ARG A 207 -25.84 -4.89 -19.87
C ARG A 207 -25.11 -4.66 -18.55
N LYS A 208 -25.77 -4.84 -17.40
CA LYS A 208 -25.15 -4.72 -16.07
C LYS A 208 -23.99 -5.69 -15.92
N ARG A 209 -24.12 -6.91 -16.44
CA ARG A 209 -23.06 -7.90 -16.44
C ARG A 209 -21.82 -7.35 -17.13
N GLN A 210 -21.97 -6.79 -18.33
CA GLN A 210 -20.86 -6.18 -19.07
C GLN A 210 -20.23 -5.02 -18.29
N ALA A 211 -21.04 -4.15 -17.69
CA ALA A 211 -20.53 -3.04 -16.89
C ALA A 211 -19.77 -3.53 -15.64
N ARG A 212 -20.30 -4.54 -14.93
CA ARG A 212 -19.65 -5.18 -13.77
C ARG A 212 -18.34 -5.85 -14.15
N THR A 213 -18.30 -6.56 -15.28
CA THR A 213 -17.07 -7.16 -15.81
C THR A 213 -16.03 -6.09 -16.12
N GLN A 214 -16.44 -4.96 -16.72
CA GLN A 214 -15.52 -3.85 -17.00
C GLN A 214 -14.95 -3.26 -15.71
N VAL A 215 -15.76 -3.06 -14.67
CA VAL A 215 -15.27 -2.61 -13.35
C VAL A 215 -14.21 -3.57 -12.81
N ALA A 216 -14.50 -4.88 -12.79
CA ALA A 216 -13.57 -5.89 -12.31
C ALA A 216 -12.25 -5.91 -13.11
N MET A 217 -12.32 -5.86 -14.45
CA MET A 217 -11.13 -5.78 -15.31
C MET A 217 -10.29 -4.52 -15.07
N ARG A 218 -10.92 -3.38 -14.75
CA ARG A 218 -10.17 -2.16 -14.41
C ARG A 218 -9.57 -2.24 -13.01
N ALA A 219 -10.27 -2.86 -12.05
CA ALA A 219 -9.74 -3.10 -10.71
C ALA A 219 -8.51 -4.04 -10.74
N GLU A 220 -8.54 -5.08 -11.58
CA GLU A 220 -7.39 -5.96 -11.82
C GLU A 220 -6.15 -5.17 -12.27
N ARG A 221 -6.30 -4.26 -13.25
CA ARG A 221 -5.19 -3.41 -13.71
C ARG A 221 -4.66 -2.46 -12.63
N VAL A 222 -5.54 -1.93 -11.78
CA VAL A 222 -5.12 -1.11 -10.63
C VAL A 222 -4.26 -1.94 -9.70
N LEU A 223 -4.66 -3.17 -9.38
CA LEU A 223 -3.89 -4.08 -8.53
C LEU A 223 -2.54 -4.46 -9.16
N GLU A 224 -2.47 -4.65 -10.48
CA GLU A 224 -1.19 -4.85 -11.18
C GLU A 224 -0.24 -3.67 -11.01
N ALA A 225 -0.74 -2.42 -11.12
CA ALA A 225 0.07 -1.23 -10.91
C ALA A 225 0.44 -1.01 -9.43
N GLN A 226 -0.47 -1.30 -8.49
CA GLN A 226 -0.16 -1.29 -7.05
C GLN A 226 0.89 -2.33 -6.68
N TYR A 227 0.91 -3.48 -7.35
CA TYR A 227 1.98 -4.46 -7.20
C TYR A 227 3.33 -3.91 -7.70
N GLN A 228 3.37 -3.20 -8.83
CA GLN A 228 4.60 -2.54 -9.28
C GLN A 228 5.09 -1.48 -8.28
N GLU A 229 4.18 -0.74 -7.66
CA GLU A 229 4.54 0.21 -6.59
C GLU A 229 5.11 -0.52 -5.36
N ALA A 230 4.51 -1.63 -4.95
CA ALA A 230 5.05 -2.44 -3.86
C ALA A 230 6.43 -3.02 -4.19
N VAL A 231 6.68 -3.41 -5.46
CA VAL A 231 8.00 -3.83 -5.93
C VAL A 231 9.00 -2.68 -5.85
N ARG A 232 8.63 -1.48 -6.30
CA ARG A 232 9.49 -0.28 -6.22
C ARG A 232 9.86 0.04 -4.77
N GLN A 233 8.88 0.13 -3.88
CA GLN A 233 9.12 0.35 -2.44
C GLN A 233 10.05 -0.73 -1.84
N ARG A 234 9.87 -1.98 -2.24
CA ARG A 234 10.74 -3.07 -1.77
C ARG A 234 12.17 -2.93 -2.30
N ILE A 235 12.35 -2.41 -3.51
CA ILE A 235 13.67 -2.09 -4.05
C ILE A 235 14.30 -0.97 -3.21
N ASP A 236 13.56 0.10 -2.92
CA ASP A 236 14.02 1.23 -2.10
C ASP A 236 14.45 0.75 -0.70
N ASP A 237 13.67 -0.11 -0.03
CA ASP A 237 14.05 -0.73 1.25
C ASP A 237 15.41 -1.44 1.18
N VAL A 238 15.67 -2.15 0.06
CA VAL A 238 16.92 -2.90 -0.14
C VAL A 238 18.08 -1.94 -0.35
N TYR A 239 17.89 -0.88 -1.13
CA TYR A 239 18.91 0.14 -1.30
C TYR A 239 19.26 0.81 0.04
N ASP A 240 18.27 1.20 0.84
CA ASP A 240 18.49 1.78 2.16
C ASP A 240 19.25 0.82 3.08
N ALA A 241 18.81 -0.43 3.18
CA ALA A 241 19.48 -1.46 3.99
C ALA A 241 20.92 -1.76 3.50
N PHE A 242 21.14 -1.73 2.18
CA PHE A 242 22.44 -2.01 1.58
C PHE A 242 23.42 -0.85 1.77
N VAL A 243 23.04 0.36 1.37
CA VAL A 243 23.90 1.55 1.36
C VAL A 243 24.01 2.15 2.75
N PHE A 244 22.87 2.53 3.35
CA PHE A 244 22.82 3.23 4.63
C PHE A 244 22.94 2.26 5.83
N GLY A 245 22.58 1.00 5.65
CA GLY A 245 22.82 -0.04 6.65
C GLY A 245 24.22 -0.64 6.53
N VAL A 246 24.40 -1.57 5.60
CA VAL A 246 25.57 -2.47 5.60
C VAL A 246 26.85 -1.80 5.12
N LEU A 247 26.82 -1.06 4.00
CA LEU A 247 28.00 -0.36 3.47
C LEU A 247 28.50 0.72 4.43
N ALA A 248 27.60 1.57 4.94
CA ALA A 248 27.92 2.61 5.92
C ALA A 248 28.55 2.03 7.20
N ALA A 249 27.97 0.95 7.74
CA ALA A 249 28.51 0.29 8.93
C ALA A 249 29.87 -0.39 8.65
N ARG A 250 30.05 -1.00 7.47
CA ARG A 250 31.35 -1.57 7.04
C ARG A 250 32.43 -0.50 6.98
N GLN A 251 32.11 0.66 6.43
CA GLN A 251 33.02 1.79 6.32
C GLN A 251 33.39 2.35 7.70
N THR A 252 32.39 2.46 8.59
CA THR A 252 32.60 2.85 9.98
C THR A 252 33.58 1.91 10.69
N VAL A 253 33.43 0.59 10.51
CA VAL A 253 34.38 -0.40 11.06
C VAL A 253 35.79 -0.16 10.51
N ARG A 254 35.93 0.08 9.20
CA ARG A 254 37.23 0.33 8.57
C ARG A 254 37.92 1.57 9.14
N TYR A 255 37.17 2.66 9.33
CA TYR A 255 37.70 3.90 9.89
C TYR A 255 38.08 3.75 11.38
N ALA A 256 37.26 3.02 12.15
CA ALA A 256 37.55 2.70 13.55
C ALA A 256 38.80 1.80 13.70
N GLN A 257 38.99 0.83 12.81
CA GLN A 257 40.21 -0.01 12.77
C GLN A 257 41.46 0.82 12.50
N SER A 258 41.40 1.73 11.52
CA SER A 258 42.51 2.65 11.22
C SER A 258 42.87 3.52 12.43
N SER A 259 41.87 4.01 13.15
CA SER A 259 42.06 4.83 14.34
C SER A 259 42.69 4.05 15.50
N VAL A 260 42.21 2.83 15.76
CA VAL A 260 42.79 1.92 16.77
C VAL A 260 44.26 1.64 16.45
N LYS A 261 44.59 1.37 15.18
CA LYS A 261 45.97 1.13 14.73
C LYS A 261 46.85 2.36 14.95
N GLY A 262 46.39 3.54 14.52
CA GLY A 262 47.13 4.79 14.70
C GLY A 262 47.41 5.13 16.17
N LEU A 263 46.41 4.95 17.05
CA LEU A 263 46.57 5.18 18.49
C LEU A 263 47.43 4.11 19.17
N GLN A 264 47.42 2.87 18.68
CA GLN A 264 48.31 1.81 19.14
C GLN A 264 49.77 2.17 18.85
N ASP A 265 50.07 2.58 17.60
CA ASP A 265 51.41 2.97 17.18
C ASP A 265 51.90 4.21 17.96
N LEU A 266 51.02 5.19 18.17
CA LEU A 266 51.32 6.36 19.00
C LEU A 266 51.60 5.96 20.46
N THR A 267 50.79 5.08 21.04
CA THR A 267 51.00 4.62 22.43
C THR A 267 52.38 3.97 22.57
N ALA A 268 52.77 3.12 21.62
CA ALA A 268 54.08 2.46 21.64
C ALA A 268 55.25 3.47 21.55
N ARG A 269 55.14 4.49 20.70
CA ARG A 269 56.16 5.55 20.58
C ARG A 269 56.24 6.40 21.85
N THR A 270 55.10 6.76 22.44
CA THR A 270 55.08 7.56 23.67
C THR A 270 55.58 6.77 24.88
N GLU A 271 55.36 5.46 24.94
CA GLU A 271 55.99 4.61 25.97
C GLU A 271 57.52 4.64 25.89
N GLN A 272 58.08 4.57 24.68
CA GLN A 272 59.53 4.70 24.49
C GLN A 272 60.06 6.07 24.91
N LEU A 273 59.33 7.16 24.60
CA LEU A 273 59.69 8.51 25.02
C LEU A 273 59.61 8.67 26.53
N HIS A 274 58.60 8.09 27.18
CA HIS A 274 58.46 8.11 28.64
C HIS A 274 59.60 7.35 29.34
N GLN A 275 59.99 6.18 28.84
CA GLN A 275 61.14 5.42 29.37
C GLN A 275 62.46 6.19 29.30
N LYS A 276 62.60 7.07 28.30
CA LYS A 276 63.73 7.99 28.15
C LYS A 276 63.59 9.29 28.95
N GLY A 277 62.53 9.44 29.75
CA GLY A 277 62.26 10.63 30.55
C GLY A 277 61.72 11.84 29.76
N GLY A 278 61.39 11.67 28.48
CA GLY A 278 60.97 12.76 27.59
C GLY A 278 59.49 13.14 27.67
N VAL A 279 58.65 12.33 28.33
CA VAL A 279 57.19 12.55 28.44
C VAL A 279 56.70 12.16 29.84
N SER A 280 55.73 12.89 30.39
CA SER A 280 55.15 12.61 31.71
C SER A 280 54.28 11.33 31.71
N LEU A 281 54.12 10.70 32.89
CA LEU A 281 53.21 9.56 33.05
C LEU A 281 51.74 9.96 32.76
N GLY A 282 51.37 11.21 33.08
CA GLY A 282 50.03 11.74 32.81
C GLY A 282 49.71 11.80 31.32
N ASP A 283 50.67 12.25 30.52
CA ASP A 283 50.57 12.32 29.05
C ASP A 283 50.47 10.93 28.43
N LEU A 284 51.29 9.98 28.91
CA LEU A 284 51.21 8.58 28.48
C LEU A 284 49.83 7.97 28.80
N ASN A 285 49.32 8.20 30.01
CA ASN A 285 48.01 7.69 30.41
C ASN A 285 46.87 8.32 29.60
N ARG A 286 47.01 9.58 29.17
CA ARG A 286 46.03 10.24 28.30
C ARG A 286 45.91 9.55 26.95
N ILE A 287 47.03 9.20 26.31
CA ILE A 287 47.04 8.45 25.03
C ILE A 287 46.48 7.04 25.24
N LYS A 288 46.89 6.35 26.31
CA LYS A 288 46.35 5.02 26.66
C LYS A 288 44.84 5.04 26.82
N ASN A 289 44.28 6.10 27.42
CA ASN A 289 42.84 6.26 27.54
C ASN A 289 42.17 6.45 26.18
N GLN A 290 42.73 7.29 25.29
CA GLN A 290 42.22 7.45 23.92
C GLN A 290 42.23 6.14 23.13
N TYR A 291 43.33 5.36 23.23
CA TYR A 291 43.41 4.03 22.62
C TYR A 291 42.33 3.07 23.14
N ARG A 292 42.08 3.06 24.46
CA ARG A 292 41.02 2.25 25.07
C ARG A 292 39.63 2.68 24.57
N THR A 293 39.36 3.98 24.50
CA THR A 293 38.11 4.52 23.95
C THR A 293 37.92 4.14 22.49
N ALA A 294 38.97 4.23 21.66
CA ALA A 294 38.90 3.82 20.26
C ALA A 294 38.63 2.32 20.11
N ARG A 295 39.18 1.46 20.99
CA ARG A 295 38.86 0.03 21.01
C ARG A 295 37.39 -0.25 21.34
N LEU A 296 36.81 0.48 22.29
CA LEU A 296 35.37 0.39 22.58
C LEU A 296 34.54 0.79 21.36
N GLY A 297 34.88 1.91 20.72
CA GLY A 297 34.22 2.35 19.49
C GLY A 297 34.31 1.34 18.34
N LEU A 298 35.43 0.62 18.21
CA LEU A 298 35.55 -0.48 17.24
C LEU A 298 34.63 -1.65 17.56
N ILE A 299 34.48 -2.01 18.84
CA ILE A 299 33.54 -3.08 19.26
C ILE A 299 32.11 -2.68 18.91
N ASP A 300 31.72 -1.44 19.17
CA ASP A 300 30.39 -0.91 18.86
C ASP A 300 30.14 -0.82 17.35
N ALA A 301 31.15 -0.39 16.57
CA ALA A 301 31.08 -0.39 15.11
C ALA A 301 30.88 -1.81 14.54
N GLN A 302 31.60 -2.80 15.07
CA GLN A 302 31.46 -4.20 14.67
C GLN A 302 30.08 -4.77 15.04
N ALA A 303 29.55 -4.41 16.22
CA ALA A 303 28.21 -4.79 16.63
C ALA A 303 27.14 -4.17 15.70
N SER A 304 27.30 -2.89 15.35
CA SER A 304 26.42 -2.17 14.42
C SER A 304 26.45 -2.79 13.02
N TYR A 305 27.63 -3.18 12.53
CA TYR A 305 27.76 -3.88 11.25
C TYR A 305 27.06 -5.25 11.26
N ARG A 306 27.20 -6.03 12.34
CA ARG A 306 26.45 -7.29 12.50
C ARG A 306 24.94 -7.05 12.52
N LYS A 307 24.47 -5.99 13.19
CA LYS A 307 23.05 -5.62 13.23
C LYS A 307 22.53 -5.25 11.83
N ALA A 308 23.25 -4.40 11.11
CA ALA A 308 22.89 -4.01 9.74
C ALA A 308 22.82 -5.23 8.80
N LYS A 309 23.75 -6.18 8.92
CA LYS A 309 23.70 -7.45 8.17
C LYS A 309 22.45 -8.27 8.49
N LEU A 310 22.02 -8.31 9.76
CA LEU A 310 20.80 -9.02 10.17
C LEU A 310 19.55 -8.35 9.59
N GLU A 311 19.49 -7.01 9.60
CA GLU A 311 18.37 -6.25 9.03
C GLU A 311 18.25 -6.47 7.51
N MET A 312 19.37 -6.31 6.77
CA MET A 312 19.40 -6.58 5.32
C MET A 312 19.12 -8.07 5.01
N GLY A 313 19.69 -8.98 5.78
CA GLY A 313 19.46 -10.41 5.64
C GLY A 313 18.02 -10.81 5.87
N SER A 314 17.35 -10.19 6.84
CA SER A 314 15.91 -10.35 7.08
C SER A 314 15.09 -9.84 5.89
N LEU A 315 15.42 -8.67 5.33
CA LEU A 315 14.75 -8.12 4.15
C LEU A 315 14.89 -9.04 2.92
N MET A 316 16.05 -9.66 2.75
CA MET A 316 16.35 -10.64 1.69
C MET A 316 15.77 -12.04 1.96
N ASN A 317 15.11 -12.26 3.11
CA ASN A 317 14.64 -13.57 3.56
C ASN A 317 15.74 -14.66 3.57
N LEU A 318 16.94 -14.28 4.05
CA LEU A 318 18.06 -15.18 4.27
C LEU A 318 17.94 -15.91 5.62
N THR A 319 18.47 -17.12 5.67
CA THR A 319 18.65 -17.89 6.91
C THR A 319 19.82 -17.33 7.73
N ARG A 320 19.84 -17.58 9.05
CA ARG A 320 20.96 -17.11 9.90
C ARG A 320 22.36 -17.49 9.38
N PRO A 321 22.62 -18.74 8.93
CA PRO A 321 23.92 -19.10 8.37
C PRO A 321 24.28 -18.32 7.10
N GLU A 322 23.31 -18.10 6.20
CA GLU A 322 23.51 -17.28 4.99
C GLU A 322 23.88 -15.83 5.36
N ILE A 323 23.22 -15.26 6.38
CA ILE A 323 23.51 -13.90 6.87
C ILE A 323 24.91 -13.81 7.47
N GLU A 324 25.32 -14.79 8.28
CA GLU A 324 26.65 -14.82 8.88
C GLU A 324 27.74 -14.86 7.80
N ALA A 325 27.57 -15.71 6.77
CA ALA A 325 28.49 -15.84 5.64
C ALA A 325 28.49 -14.66 4.66
N MET A 326 27.42 -13.85 4.63
CA MET A 326 27.27 -12.75 3.69
C MET A 326 28.38 -11.70 3.81
N SER A 327 29.08 -11.43 2.72
CA SER A 327 29.93 -10.25 2.54
C SER A 327 29.28 -9.33 1.50
N VAL A 328 29.47 -8.02 1.63
CA VAL A 328 28.91 -7.04 0.69
C VAL A 328 30.02 -6.48 -0.17
N ARG A 329 29.72 -6.25 -1.46
CA ARG A 329 30.59 -5.61 -2.45
C ARG A 329 29.97 -4.31 -2.95
N GLY A 330 30.70 -3.20 -2.82
CA GLY A 330 30.29 -1.87 -3.26
C GLY A 330 31.11 -0.76 -2.59
N THR A 331 31.00 0.47 -3.09
CA THR A 331 31.72 1.64 -2.59
C THR A 331 30.77 2.79 -2.22
N ILE A 332 31.20 3.64 -1.29
CA ILE A 332 30.50 4.87 -0.90
C ILE A 332 30.93 6.04 -1.79
N GLN A 333 32.08 5.94 -2.46
CA GLN A 333 32.49 6.96 -3.42
C GLN A 333 31.56 7.00 -4.63
N ASP A 334 31.27 8.23 -5.06
CA ASP A 334 30.47 8.52 -6.25
C ASP A 334 31.35 9.02 -7.39
N ASP A 335 31.48 8.18 -8.42
CA ASP A 335 32.12 8.49 -9.70
C ASP A 335 31.07 8.53 -10.85
N ALA A 336 29.78 8.55 -10.53
CA ALA A 336 28.72 8.58 -11.51
C ALA A 336 28.65 9.93 -12.25
N PRO A 337 28.18 9.94 -13.51
CA PRO A 337 27.84 11.19 -14.17
C PRO A 337 26.69 11.91 -13.43
N PRO A 338 26.58 13.25 -13.57
CA PRO A 338 25.50 14.00 -12.96
C PRO A 338 24.12 13.55 -13.50
N PRO A 339 23.06 13.69 -12.68
CA PRO A 339 21.71 13.31 -13.09
C PRO A 339 21.19 14.22 -14.22
N PRO A 340 20.13 13.80 -14.93
CA PRO A 340 19.41 14.64 -15.88
C PRO A 340 18.87 15.93 -15.23
N PRO A 341 18.55 16.97 -16.02
CA PRO A 341 17.92 18.19 -15.51
C PRO A 341 16.58 17.92 -14.80
N VAL A 342 16.22 18.77 -13.84
CA VAL A 342 15.02 18.62 -13.01
C VAL A 342 13.76 18.49 -13.86
N GLU A 343 13.61 19.28 -14.91
CA GLU A 343 12.44 19.23 -15.80
C GLU A 343 12.31 17.90 -16.54
N GLU A 344 13.44 17.26 -16.85
CA GLU A 344 13.46 15.93 -17.48
C GLU A 344 13.12 14.86 -16.44
N MET A 345 13.67 14.95 -15.23
CA MET A 345 13.33 14.05 -14.13
C MET A 345 11.85 14.10 -13.76
N VAL A 346 11.22 15.29 -13.74
CA VAL A 346 9.77 15.42 -13.52
C VAL A 346 8.96 14.72 -14.60
N LYS A 347 9.35 14.85 -15.88
CA LYS A 347 8.69 14.16 -16.99
C LYS A 347 8.80 12.64 -16.87
N ILE A 348 9.98 12.14 -16.52
CA ILE A 348 10.21 10.72 -16.25
C ILE A 348 9.32 10.27 -15.08
N ALA A 349 9.34 11.00 -13.97
CA ALA A 349 8.54 10.68 -12.78
C ALA A 349 7.05 10.59 -13.07
N LEU A 350 6.49 11.56 -13.80
CA LEU A 350 5.08 11.58 -14.18
C LEU A 350 4.69 10.48 -15.17
N ALA A 351 5.66 9.89 -15.89
CA ALA A 351 5.42 8.83 -16.86
C ALA A 351 5.62 7.42 -16.26
N GLU A 352 6.64 7.26 -15.42
CA GLU A 352 7.17 5.94 -15.01
C GLU A 352 6.82 5.58 -13.56
N ARG A 353 6.53 6.55 -12.67
CA ARG A 353 6.24 6.22 -11.27
C ARG A 353 5.00 5.30 -11.16
N PRO A 354 5.10 4.15 -10.49
CA PRO A 354 3.98 3.21 -10.38
C PRO A 354 2.77 3.75 -9.61
N ASP A 355 2.98 4.63 -8.62
CA ASP A 355 1.90 5.25 -7.85
C ASP A 355 0.97 6.10 -8.71
N ILE A 356 1.47 7.04 -9.52
CA ILE A 356 0.64 7.85 -10.42
C ILE A 356 -0.01 7.00 -11.51
N VAL A 357 0.68 5.97 -12.02
CA VAL A 357 0.10 5.02 -12.97
C VAL A 357 -1.10 4.29 -12.35
N SER A 358 -0.97 3.84 -11.09
CA SER A 358 -2.06 3.23 -10.33
C SER A 358 -3.26 4.18 -10.17
N PHE A 359 -3.03 5.44 -9.79
CA PHE A 359 -4.11 6.44 -9.68
C PHE A 359 -4.81 6.71 -11.02
N ARG A 360 -4.07 6.82 -12.12
CA ARG A 360 -4.64 6.99 -13.47
C ARG A 360 -5.47 5.77 -13.90
N LEU A 361 -5.03 4.56 -13.57
CA LEU A 361 -5.85 3.35 -13.78
C LEU A 361 -7.09 3.35 -12.85
N GLY A 362 -6.95 3.87 -11.63
CA GLY A 362 -8.03 4.08 -10.68
C GLY A 362 -9.13 5.00 -11.21
N LEU A 363 -8.76 6.05 -11.94
CA LEU A 363 -9.71 6.93 -12.64
C LEU A 363 -10.54 6.15 -13.67
N HIS A 364 -9.91 5.29 -14.48
CA HIS A 364 -10.63 4.45 -15.44
C HIS A 364 -11.58 3.44 -14.79
N ARG A 365 -11.22 2.95 -13.59
CA ARG A 365 -12.12 2.13 -12.75
C ARG A 365 -13.30 2.96 -12.25
N ALA A 366 -13.06 4.15 -11.71
CA ALA A 366 -14.13 5.04 -11.23
C ALA A 366 -15.11 5.42 -12.35
N GLU A 367 -14.62 5.67 -13.57
CA GLU A 367 -15.47 5.87 -14.75
C GLU A 367 -16.29 4.63 -15.12
N ALA A 368 -15.73 3.43 -14.95
CA ALA A 368 -16.46 2.18 -15.12
C ALA A 368 -17.55 2.00 -14.06
N ASP A 369 -17.29 2.43 -12.82
CA ASP A 369 -18.28 2.42 -11.74
C ASP A 369 -19.46 3.35 -12.04
N VAL A 370 -19.23 4.51 -12.66
CA VAL A 370 -20.32 5.37 -13.15
C VAL A 370 -21.19 4.63 -14.18
N ARG A 371 -20.56 3.91 -15.12
CA ARG A 371 -21.31 3.12 -16.12
C ARG A 371 -22.11 1.99 -15.47
N LEU A 372 -21.54 1.32 -14.46
CA LEU A 372 -22.23 0.30 -13.69
C LEU A 372 -23.40 0.89 -12.87
N ALA A 373 -23.19 2.00 -12.18
CA ALA A 373 -24.23 2.69 -11.43
C ALA A 373 -25.40 3.12 -12.33
N ARG A 374 -25.10 3.60 -13.55
CA ARG A 374 -26.11 3.91 -14.58
C ARG A 374 -26.83 2.67 -15.10
N ALA A 375 -26.14 1.54 -15.30
CA ALA A 375 -26.77 0.28 -15.69
C ALA A 375 -27.70 -0.25 -14.59
N ASN A 376 -27.33 -0.04 -13.32
CA ASN A 376 -28.14 -0.35 -12.14
C ASN A 376 -29.38 0.54 -11.96
N ARG A 377 -29.64 1.47 -12.88
CA ARG A 377 -30.87 2.28 -12.88
C ARG A 377 -32.13 1.45 -13.10
N LEU A 378 -32.08 0.42 -13.95
CA LEU A 378 -33.22 -0.44 -14.23
C LEU A 378 -32.96 -1.83 -13.64
N ASN A 379 -33.99 -2.52 -13.16
CA ASN A 379 -33.87 -3.89 -12.67
C ASN A 379 -33.84 -4.91 -13.82
N ASP A 380 -33.45 -6.14 -13.51
CA ASP A 380 -33.44 -7.23 -14.49
C ASP A 380 -34.87 -7.65 -14.81
N VAL A 381 -35.08 -8.18 -16.02
CA VAL A 381 -36.38 -8.72 -16.46
C VAL A 381 -36.41 -10.20 -16.16
N PHE A 382 -37.47 -10.69 -15.51
CA PHE A 382 -37.58 -12.10 -15.16
C PHE A 382 -38.51 -12.82 -16.12
N VAL A 383 -38.06 -13.92 -16.69
CA VAL A 383 -38.90 -14.82 -17.48
C VAL A 383 -39.28 -16.00 -16.60
N LEU A 384 -40.57 -16.15 -16.34
CA LEU A 384 -41.14 -17.30 -15.64
C LEU A 384 -41.58 -18.32 -16.69
N ALA A 385 -41.03 -19.53 -16.60
CA ALA A 385 -41.54 -20.71 -17.29
C ALA A 385 -42.13 -21.67 -16.25
N GLN A 386 -43.40 -21.99 -16.40
CA GLN A 386 -44.11 -22.96 -15.59
C GLN A 386 -44.52 -24.11 -16.52
N PRO A 387 -43.59 -25.03 -16.83
CA PRO A 387 -43.82 -26.07 -17.82
C PRO A 387 -44.86 -27.10 -17.37
N PHE A 388 -45.14 -27.17 -16.07
CA PHE A 388 -46.04 -28.16 -15.50
C PHE A 388 -46.82 -27.61 -14.30
N THR A 389 -48.13 -27.68 -14.43
CA THR A 389 -49.11 -27.50 -13.36
C THR A 389 -50.04 -28.69 -13.35
N TYR A 390 -50.24 -29.30 -12.18
CA TYR A 390 -51.24 -30.34 -11.97
C TYR A 390 -52.32 -29.82 -11.03
N GLN A 391 -53.59 -29.93 -11.44
CA GLN A 391 -54.76 -29.55 -10.64
C GLN A 391 -55.59 -30.80 -10.32
N ASP A 392 -55.68 -31.13 -9.04
CA ASP A 392 -56.48 -32.25 -8.54
C ASP A 392 -57.95 -31.87 -8.41
N ASN A 393 -58.73 -32.24 -9.42
CA ASN A 393 -60.17 -32.00 -9.45
C ASN A 393 -60.99 -33.16 -8.86
N THR A 394 -60.35 -34.19 -8.31
CA THR A 394 -61.05 -35.36 -7.77
C THR A 394 -62.04 -35.03 -6.63
N PRO A 395 -61.80 -34.06 -5.73
CA PRO A 395 -62.78 -33.69 -4.68
C PRO A 395 -64.09 -33.11 -5.24
N TYR A 396 -64.11 -32.71 -6.51
CA TYR A 396 -65.30 -32.20 -7.20
C TYR A 396 -65.98 -33.26 -8.09
N GLY A 397 -65.45 -34.49 -8.12
CA GLY A 397 -65.92 -35.57 -8.99
C GLY A 397 -65.59 -35.32 -10.47
N LEU A 398 -64.50 -34.62 -10.77
CA LEU A 398 -64.04 -34.28 -12.11
C LEU A 398 -62.65 -34.87 -12.37
N LYS A 399 -62.25 -34.99 -13.63
CA LYS A 399 -60.88 -35.41 -14.00
C LYS A 399 -59.88 -34.30 -13.70
N SER A 400 -58.75 -34.66 -13.13
CA SER A 400 -57.62 -33.75 -12.92
C SER A 400 -57.10 -33.19 -14.25
N ALA A 401 -56.51 -31.99 -14.19
CA ALA A 401 -56.05 -31.26 -15.37
C ALA A 401 -54.55 -30.95 -15.28
N TYR A 402 -53.95 -30.78 -16.46
CA TYR A 402 -52.57 -30.33 -16.61
C TYR A 402 -52.54 -29.05 -17.44
N SER A 403 -51.66 -28.12 -17.07
CA SER A 403 -51.47 -26.87 -17.78
C SER A 403 -50.01 -26.41 -17.72
N TRP A 404 -49.71 -25.38 -18.50
CA TRP A 404 -48.42 -24.69 -18.49
C TRP A 404 -48.66 -23.18 -18.55
N ALA A 405 -47.69 -22.40 -18.08
CA ALA A 405 -47.72 -20.95 -18.16
C ALA A 405 -46.35 -20.37 -18.54
N LEU A 406 -46.39 -19.20 -19.15
CA LEU A 406 -45.22 -18.37 -19.42
C LEU A 406 -45.54 -16.94 -18.95
N GLY A 407 -44.64 -16.37 -18.17
CA GLY A 407 -44.78 -15.02 -17.64
C GLY A 407 -43.51 -14.20 -17.88
N VAL A 408 -43.68 -12.89 -18.00
CA VAL A 408 -42.57 -11.94 -18.01
C VAL A 408 -42.85 -10.88 -16.94
N THR A 409 -41.91 -10.73 -16.01
CA THR A 409 -41.98 -9.74 -14.94
C THR A 409 -40.94 -8.66 -15.21
N VAL A 410 -41.41 -7.42 -15.42
CA VAL A 410 -40.57 -6.25 -15.65
C VAL A 410 -40.72 -5.31 -14.46
N PRO A 411 -39.72 -5.19 -13.57
CA PRO A 411 -39.79 -4.25 -12.47
C PRO A 411 -39.60 -2.81 -13.01
N LEU A 412 -40.54 -1.92 -12.69
CA LEU A 412 -40.51 -0.52 -13.13
C LEU A 412 -39.92 0.39 -12.03
N PRO A 413 -38.73 0.99 -12.24
CA PRO A 413 -38.07 1.83 -11.23
C PRO A 413 -38.66 3.24 -11.22
N VAL A 414 -39.84 3.41 -10.59
CA VAL A 414 -40.55 4.70 -10.54
C VAL A 414 -39.86 5.67 -9.57
N TYR A 415 -39.57 5.23 -8.34
CA TYR A 415 -39.01 6.08 -7.28
C TYR A 415 -37.49 5.93 -7.12
N ASN A 416 -37.02 4.68 -7.08
CA ASN A 416 -35.61 4.36 -6.95
C ASN A 416 -35.04 4.00 -8.33
N ARG A 417 -34.29 4.94 -8.90
CA ARG A 417 -33.56 4.81 -10.17
C ARG A 417 -32.04 4.77 -9.92
N ASN A 418 -31.63 4.41 -8.71
CA ASN A 418 -30.25 4.49 -8.26
C ASN A 418 -29.64 5.91 -8.36
N GLN A 419 -30.46 6.96 -8.23
CA GLN A 419 -30.01 8.34 -8.42
C GLN A 419 -28.89 8.75 -7.45
N GLY A 420 -28.93 8.31 -6.19
CA GLY A 420 -27.89 8.57 -5.20
C GLY A 420 -26.60 7.80 -5.48
N GLY A 421 -26.70 6.55 -5.93
CA GLY A 421 -25.53 5.74 -6.31
C GLY A 421 -24.83 6.31 -7.55
N ILE A 422 -25.59 6.79 -8.54
CA ILE A 422 -25.04 7.48 -9.71
C ILE A 422 -24.32 8.77 -9.30
N GLN A 423 -24.96 9.61 -8.47
CA GLN A 423 -24.34 10.86 -8.01
C GLN A 423 -23.05 10.59 -7.22
N ARG A 424 -23.04 9.59 -6.34
CA ARG A 424 -21.85 9.17 -5.61
C ARG A 424 -20.73 8.73 -6.55
N ALA A 425 -21.04 7.90 -7.55
CA ALA A 425 -20.03 7.43 -8.50
C ALA A 425 -19.44 8.57 -9.34
N VAL A 426 -20.26 9.56 -9.73
CA VAL A 426 -19.79 10.76 -10.45
C VAL A 426 -18.86 11.59 -9.57
N LEU A 427 -19.25 11.86 -8.33
CA LEU A 427 -18.40 12.60 -7.37
C LEU A 427 -17.08 11.86 -7.10
N ASN A 428 -17.10 10.52 -7.07
CA ASN A 428 -15.88 9.73 -6.93
C ASN A 428 -14.90 9.94 -8.10
N VAL A 429 -15.38 10.11 -9.33
CA VAL A 429 -14.52 10.45 -10.48
C VAL A 429 -13.88 11.83 -10.29
N ASP A 430 -14.65 12.82 -9.85
CA ASP A 430 -14.15 14.19 -9.64
C ASP A 430 -13.15 14.23 -8.47
N GLN A 431 -13.40 13.46 -7.41
CA GLN A 431 -12.46 13.26 -6.30
C GLN A 431 -11.15 12.64 -6.81
N THR A 432 -11.19 11.52 -7.54
CA THR A 432 -9.98 10.88 -8.08
C THR A 432 -9.18 11.79 -9.01
N LYS A 433 -9.84 12.63 -9.81
CA LYS A 433 -9.13 13.65 -10.63
C LYS A 433 -8.40 14.68 -9.78
N THR A 434 -9.01 15.10 -8.68
CA THR A 434 -8.40 16.05 -7.74
C THR A 434 -7.20 15.42 -7.04
N GLU A 435 -7.31 14.17 -6.61
CA GLU A 435 -6.21 13.40 -6.01
C GLU A 435 -5.04 13.20 -7.00
N ILE A 436 -5.33 12.94 -8.29
CA ILE A 436 -4.29 12.88 -9.34
C ILE A 436 -3.59 14.22 -9.48
N ALA A 437 -4.32 15.33 -9.54
CA ALA A 437 -3.72 16.67 -9.67
C ALA A 437 -2.84 17.03 -8.46
N GLU A 438 -3.26 16.63 -7.25
CA GLU A 438 -2.45 16.77 -6.05
C GLU A 438 -1.16 15.94 -6.13
N LEU A 439 -1.26 14.67 -6.53
CA LEU A 439 -0.11 13.77 -6.69
C LEU A 439 0.86 14.28 -7.76
N GLU A 440 0.37 14.77 -8.90
CA GLU A 440 1.21 15.35 -9.95
C GLU A 440 2.03 16.55 -9.43
N ARG A 441 1.39 17.42 -8.65
CA ARG A 441 2.08 18.54 -7.99
C ARG A 441 3.08 18.04 -6.95
N GLN A 442 2.72 17.04 -6.15
CA GLN A 442 3.60 16.48 -5.13
C GLN A 442 4.84 15.83 -5.75
N ILE A 443 4.69 15.08 -6.84
CA ILE A 443 5.79 14.47 -7.59
C ILE A 443 6.79 15.52 -8.05
N ALA A 444 6.32 16.64 -8.61
CA ALA A 444 7.21 17.72 -9.04
C ALA A 444 8.03 18.30 -7.87
N ILE A 445 7.38 18.51 -6.72
CA ILE A 445 8.04 19.00 -5.50
C ILE A 445 9.04 17.98 -4.94
N ASP A 446 8.69 16.69 -4.95
CA ASP A 446 9.57 15.62 -4.45
C ASP A 446 10.83 15.51 -5.30
N VAL A 447 10.70 15.60 -6.63
CA VAL A 447 11.82 15.60 -7.57
C VAL A 447 12.72 16.81 -7.33
N GLU A 448 12.14 18.01 -7.18
CA GLU A 448 12.92 19.23 -6.91
C GLU A 448 13.68 19.16 -5.58
N LYS A 449 13.04 18.66 -4.52
CA LYS A 449 13.70 18.43 -3.22
C LYS A 449 14.86 17.44 -3.31
N ALA A 450 14.64 16.30 -3.98
CA ALA A 450 15.69 15.28 -4.14
C ALA A 450 16.86 15.80 -4.99
N ALA A 451 16.57 16.56 -6.05
CA ALA A 451 17.60 17.19 -6.88
C ALA A 451 18.42 18.22 -6.11
N GLN A 452 17.78 19.04 -5.28
CA GLN A 452 18.46 20.01 -4.43
C GLN A 452 19.33 19.33 -3.37
N GLU A 453 18.81 18.28 -2.73
CA GLU A 453 19.56 17.49 -1.75
C GLU A 453 20.78 16.82 -2.38
N TYR A 454 20.63 16.27 -3.59
CA TYR A 454 21.75 15.73 -4.36
C TYR A 454 22.80 16.80 -4.68
N ALA A 455 22.38 17.97 -5.16
CA ALA A 455 23.30 19.05 -5.51
C ALA A 455 24.10 19.57 -4.29
N VAL A 456 23.42 19.77 -3.15
CA VAL A 456 24.05 20.21 -1.90
C VAL A 456 25.03 19.17 -1.39
N THR A 457 24.61 17.91 -1.28
CA THR A 457 25.47 16.84 -0.77
C THR A 457 26.66 16.56 -1.69
N ARG A 458 26.48 16.69 -3.02
CA ARG A 458 27.59 16.59 -3.98
C ARG A 458 28.63 17.68 -3.73
N GLN A 459 28.18 18.93 -3.62
CA GLN A 459 29.06 20.06 -3.35
C GLN A 459 29.80 19.90 -2.00
N GLU A 460 29.11 19.49 -0.94
CA GLU A 460 29.71 19.25 0.37
C GLU A 460 30.78 18.14 0.31
N VAL A 461 30.51 17.03 -0.41
CA VAL A 461 31.49 15.95 -0.60
C VAL A 461 32.72 16.45 -1.36
N ASP A 462 32.51 17.22 -2.44
CA ASP A 462 33.59 17.74 -3.27
C ASP A 462 34.48 18.71 -2.47
N GLU A 463 33.90 19.66 -1.73
CA GLU A 463 34.63 20.61 -0.88
C GLU A 463 35.39 19.93 0.27
N LEU A 464 34.76 18.96 0.94
CA LEU A 464 35.42 18.18 2.00
C LEU A 464 36.64 17.42 1.45
N LYS A 465 36.52 16.81 0.26
CA LYS A 465 37.60 16.07 -0.39
C LYS A 465 38.74 16.97 -0.87
N SER A 466 38.43 18.09 -1.51
CA SER A 466 39.44 18.93 -2.18
C SER A 466 40.14 19.91 -1.25
N GLU A 467 39.46 20.42 -0.23
CA GLU A 467 39.97 21.52 0.60
C GLU A 467 40.10 21.14 2.08
N VAL A 468 39.01 20.68 2.71
CA VAL A 468 38.94 20.55 4.17
C VAL A 468 39.78 19.37 4.69
N ILE A 469 39.66 18.18 4.09
CA ILE A 469 40.42 16.99 4.50
C ILE A 469 41.93 17.21 4.33
N PRO A 470 42.45 17.69 3.18
CA PRO A 470 43.88 17.97 3.01
C PRO A 470 44.41 18.96 4.05
N ALA A 471 43.71 20.07 4.28
CA ALA A 471 44.11 21.08 5.27
C ALA A 471 44.14 20.52 6.70
N ALA A 472 43.09 19.82 7.12
CA ALA A 472 43.02 19.19 8.43
C ALA A 472 44.11 18.11 8.62
N ARG A 473 44.41 17.35 7.56
CA ARG A 473 45.50 16.35 7.56
C ARG A 473 46.85 17.03 7.75
N GLN A 474 47.11 18.14 7.07
CA GLN A 474 48.37 18.88 7.21
C GLN A 474 48.58 19.38 8.65
N VAL A 475 47.55 19.97 9.27
CA VAL A 475 47.60 20.43 10.67
C VAL A 475 47.87 19.26 11.63
N GLN A 476 47.18 18.13 11.44
CA GLN A 476 47.39 16.93 12.24
C GLN A 476 48.82 16.38 12.11
N GLN A 477 49.36 16.34 10.88
CA GLN A 477 50.72 15.84 10.61
C GLN A 477 51.81 16.77 11.16
N GLU A 478 51.62 18.09 11.05
CA GLU A 478 52.51 19.10 11.65
C GLU A 478 52.55 18.94 13.18
N ALA A 479 51.37 18.86 13.81
CA ALA A 479 51.27 18.68 15.26
C ALA A 479 51.89 17.35 15.72
N TYR A 480 51.75 16.29 14.92
CA TYR A 480 52.39 14.99 15.18
C TYR A 480 53.91 15.09 15.14
N ARG A 481 54.46 15.77 14.12
CA ARG A 481 55.90 15.98 13.95
C ARG A 481 56.48 16.77 15.13
N LEU A 482 55.85 17.90 15.48
CA LEU A 482 56.28 18.75 16.60
C LEU A 482 56.20 18.01 17.94
N TYR A 483 55.21 17.14 18.12
CA TYR A 483 55.08 16.34 19.34
C TYR A 483 56.24 15.34 19.44
N LEU A 484 56.56 14.63 18.36
CA LEU A 484 57.66 13.67 18.35
C LEU A 484 59.04 14.32 18.53
N SER A 485 59.23 15.57 18.08
CA SER A 485 60.46 16.32 18.33
C SER A 485 60.54 16.94 19.73
N GLY A 486 59.46 16.87 20.52
CA GLY A 486 59.38 17.47 21.87
C GLY A 486 59.16 18.98 21.87
N GLU A 487 58.88 19.59 20.71
CA GLU A 487 58.64 21.03 20.55
C GLU A 487 57.26 21.47 21.03
N THR A 488 56.31 20.53 21.16
CA THR A 488 54.95 20.82 21.65
C THR A 488 54.44 19.74 22.61
N SER A 489 53.41 20.09 23.40
CA SER A 489 52.73 19.14 24.28
C SER A 489 51.89 18.13 23.50
N ILE A 490 51.68 16.94 24.08
CA ILE A 490 50.75 15.93 23.54
C ILE A 490 49.32 16.46 23.41
N VAL A 491 48.93 17.42 24.26
CA VAL A 491 47.58 17.98 24.25
C VAL A 491 47.31 18.69 22.93
N ASN A 492 48.29 19.41 22.39
CA ASN A 492 48.17 20.08 21.09
C ASN A 492 48.00 19.06 19.96
N TYR A 493 48.75 17.95 19.97
CA TYR A 493 48.55 16.88 19.00
C TYR A 493 47.19 16.20 19.15
N ILE A 494 46.74 15.91 20.38
CA ILE A 494 45.43 15.29 20.62
C ILE A 494 44.32 16.20 20.10
N ASN A 495 44.41 17.52 20.32
CA ASN A 495 43.43 18.47 19.79
C ASN A 495 43.41 18.45 18.26
N ALA A 496 44.58 18.56 17.61
CA ALA A 496 44.67 18.47 16.14
C ALA A 496 44.15 17.14 15.59
N GLN A 497 44.38 16.03 16.31
CA GLN A 497 43.83 14.73 15.97
C GLN A 497 42.31 14.70 16.11
N LEU A 498 41.74 15.25 17.19
CA LEU A 498 40.30 15.33 17.40
C LEU A 498 39.62 16.16 16.30
N ASP A 499 40.22 17.29 15.92
CA ASP A 499 39.74 18.13 14.82
C ASP A 499 39.74 17.36 13.49
N PHE A 500 40.84 16.64 13.19
CA PHE A 500 40.90 15.78 12.00
C PHE A 500 39.85 14.66 12.03
N ASN A 501 39.62 14.04 13.19
CA ASN A 501 38.60 12.99 13.31
C ASN A 501 37.20 13.52 13.09
N GLN A 502 36.92 14.76 13.53
CA GLN A 502 35.64 15.41 13.29
C GLN A 502 35.42 15.64 11.80
N VAL A 503 36.44 16.10 11.07
CA VAL A 503 36.41 16.22 9.61
C VAL A 503 36.22 14.86 8.93
N ALA A 504 36.94 13.82 9.39
CA ALA A 504 36.80 12.46 8.88
C ALA A 504 35.39 11.89 9.05
N LYS A 505 34.77 12.16 10.22
CA LYS A 505 33.38 11.81 10.51
C LYS A 505 32.43 12.56 9.59
N GLN A 506 32.58 13.88 9.50
CA GLN A 506 31.74 14.72 8.66
C GLN A 506 31.78 14.26 7.20
N TYR A 507 32.97 13.93 6.68
CA TYR A 507 33.11 13.35 5.35
C TYR A 507 32.37 12.03 5.18
N LEU A 508 32.52 11.09 6.13
CA LEU A 508 31.82 9.81 6.07
C LEU A 508 30.30 9.99 6.07
N ASP A 509 29.78 10.80 6.99
CA ASP A 509 28.35 11.08 7.12
C ASP A 509 27.81 11.76 5.85
N THR A 510 28.55 12.73 5.30
CA THR A 510 28.18 13.45 4.06
C THR A 510 28.25 12.54 2.84
N ALA A 511 29.26 11.68 2.72
CA ALA A 511 29.37 10.74 1.61
C ALA A 511 28.24 9.69 1.63
N ILE A 512 27.84 9.22 2.81
CA ILE A 512 26.67 8.35 2.97
C ILE A 512 25.38 9.09 2.60
N ARG A 513 25.21 10.33 3.07
CA ARG A 513 24.06 11.19 2.74
C ARG A 513 23.98 11.46 1.24
N HIS A 514 25.12 11.68 0.59
CA HIS A 514 25.20 11.84 -0.85
C HIS A 514 24.77 10.58 -1.61
N ARG A 515 25.27 9.40 -1.21
CA ARG A 515 24.83 8.13 -1.81
C ARG A 515 23.34 7.87 -1.61
N ARG A 516 22.78 8.28 -0.46
CA ARG A 516 21.33 8.24 -0.24
C ARG A 516 20.57 9.18 -1.18
N SER A 517 21.06 10.41 -1.38
CA SER A 517 20.41 11.35 -2.30
C SER A 517 20.36 10.82 -3.75
N MET A 518 21.37 10.03 -4.17
CA MET A 518 21.36 9.35 -5.47
C MET A 518 20.24 8.30 -5.58
N LEU A 519 20.00 7.56 -4.48
CA LEU A 519 18.87 6.65 -4.39
C LEU A 519 17.55 7.42 -4.41
N ASP A 520 17.44 8.49 -3.64
CA ASP A 520 16.23 9.30 -3.58
C ASP A 520 15.84 9.83 -4.98
N LEU A 521 16.82 10.17 -5.82
CA LEU A 521 16.58 10.50 -7.24
C LEU A 521 15.96 9.33 -8.03
N ASN A 522 16.43 8.10 -7.83
CA ASN A 522 15.82 6.92 -8.45
C ASN A 522 14.40 6.67 -7.94
N THR A 523 14.19 6.84 -6.64
CA THR A 523 12.90 6.69 -5.96
C THR A 523 11.87 7.68 -6.50
N VAL A 524 12.20 8.97 -6.52
CA VAL A 524 11.27 10.04 -6.94
C VAL A 524 11.02 10.04 -8.45
N THR A 525 11.93 9.49 -9.27
CA THR A 525 11.71 9.34 -10.71
C THR A 525 11.00 8.03 -11.06
N GLY A 526 10.93 7.07 -10.12
CA GLY A 526 10.37 5.75 -10.38
C GLY A 526 11.22 4.89 -11.31
N LYS A 527 12.45 5.32 -11.61
CA LYS A 527 13.35 4.69 -12.58
C LYS A 527 14.79 4.83 -12.13
N ARG A 528 15.61 3.81 -12.38
CA ARG A 528 17.05 3.88 -12.11
C ARG A 528 17.73 4.83 -13.12
N ILE A 529 18.04 6.04 -12.66
CA ILE A 529 18.81 7.05 -13.39
C ILE A 529 20.24 7.21 -12.83
N MET A 530 20.45 6.81 -11.57
CA MET A 530 21.73 6.77 -10.86
C MET A 530 22.11 5.32 -10.48
N PRO A 531 23.41 5.00 -10.39
CA PRO A 531 23.90 3.65 -10.10
C PRO A 531 23.68 3.19 -8.65
#